data_AF-A0A5K3F9B7-F1
#
_entry.id   AF-A0A5K3F9B7-F1
#
_cell.length_a   1.000
_cell.length_b   1.000
_cell.length_c   1.000
_cell.angle_alpha   90.00
_cell.angle_beta   90.00
_cell.angle_gamma   90.00
#
_symmetry.space_group_name_H-M   'P 1'
#
loop_
_entity.id
_entity.type
_entity.pdbx_description
1 polymer ?
#
loop_
_entity_poly.entity_id
_entity_poly.type
_entity_poly.pdbx_seq_one_letter_code
_entity_poly.pdbx_strand_id
1 'polypeptide(L)'
;MQKRRVDLLDALLSKLNPQFYMVACRQIMFECGDALTALRDLNEMKLKNFSAKHSKPDSSATAEMERQAKKVNALARRALGMFERLLSSFKTPVDQTEPEFYEEEWLYSVLMAHFHSARLQSKLLTGNVASRAHTLNLALDEYRQVVAIADRHAALSYKLPPEVDIAREMIHLLPAQMSRLRADD
;
A
#
# COMPACT_ATOMS: atom_id res chain seq x y z
N MET A 1 4.75 17.19 -9.60
CA MET A 1 5.85 16.29 -10.01
C MET A 1 5.46 14.81 -9.96
N GLN A 2 4.84 14.28 -8.89
CA GLN A 2 4.52 12.84 -8.77
C GLN A 2 3.68 12.25 -9.92
N LYS A 3 2.63 12.95 -10.38
CA LYS A 3 1.82 12.48 -11.52
C LYS A 3 2.66 12.22 -12.77
N ARG A 4 3.54 13.16 -13.14
CA ARG A 4 4.43 13.02 -14.30
C ARG A 4 5.41 11.85 -14.14
N ARG A 5 5.90 11.62 -12.91
CA ARG A 5 6.75 10.46 -12.59
C ARG A 5 6.00 9.15 -12.84
N VAL A 6 4.79 9.02 -12.30
CA VAL A 6 3.92 7.85 -12.52
C VAL A 6 3.67 7.62 -14.01
N ASP A 7 3.29 8.66 -14.76
CA ASP A 7 2.99 8.55 -16.19
C ASP A 7 4.22 8.06 -17.00
N LEU A 8 5.42 8.53 -16.67
CA LEU A 8 6.67 8.07 -17.30
C LEU A 8 7.04 6.63 -16.92
N LEU A 9 6.92 6.28 -15.65
CA LEU A 9 7.23 4.95 -15.13
C LEU A 9 6.26 3.90 -15.71
N ASP A 10 4.96 4.17 -15.74
CA ASP A 10 3.96 3.28 -16.34
C ASP A 10 4.20 3.09 -17.85
N ALA A 11 4.55 4.16 -18.56
CA ALA A 11 4.86 4.10 -19.98
C ALA A 11 6.14 3.30 -20.28
N LEU A 12 7.13 3.33 -19.38
CA LEU A 12 8.34 2.53 -19.49
C LEU A 12 8.06 1.05 -19.16
N LEU A 13 7.37 0.80 -18.04
CA LEU A 13 7.04 -0.56 -17.58
C LEU A 13 6.23 -1.36 -18.62
N SER A 14 5.35 -0.69 -19.36
CA SER A 14 4.56 -1.34 -20.42
C SER A 14 5.37 -1.72 -21.67
N LYS A 15 6.59 -1.19 -21.84
CA LYS A 15 7.47 -1.45 -22.99
C LYS A 15 8.61 -2.42 -22.68
N LEU A 16 8.92 -2.65 -21.41
CA LEU A 16 9.99 -3.56 -21.00
C LEU A 16 9.52 -5.01 -21.06
N ASN A 17 10.34 -5.90 -21.62
CA ASN A 17 10.11 -7.33 -21.54
C ASN A 17 10.57 -7.83 -20.15
N PRO A 18 9.66 -8.35 -19.30
CA PRO A 18 10.02 -8.83 -17.98
C PRO A 18 11.09 -9.91 -18.02
N GLN A 19 11.08 -10.82 -18.99
CA GLN A 19 12.04 -11.95 -19.07
C GLN A 19 13.51 -11.52 -19.09
N PHE A 20 13.81 -10.38 -19.74
CA PHE A 20 15.18 -9.87 -19.87
C PHE A 20 15.49 -8.71 -18.92
N TYR A 21 14.46 -8.02 -18.40
CA TYR A 21 14.61 -6.77 -17.64
C TYR A 21 13.91 -6.81 -16.27
N MET A 22 13.76 -7.99 -15.65
CA MET A 22 13.05 -8.15 -14.37
C MET A 22 13.53 -7.18 -13.29
N VAL A 23 14.85 -6.98 -13.16
CA VAL A 23 15.43 -6.05 -12.17
C VAL A 23 14.89 -4.62 -12.37
N ALA A 24 14.95 -4.11 -13.61
CA ALA A 24 14.42 -2.79 -13.93
C ALA A 24 12.89 -2.74 -13.72
N CYS A 25 12.17 -3.79 -14.11
CA CYS A 25 10.72 -3.88 -13.87
C CYS A 25 10.40 -3.80 -12.37
N ARG A 26 11.14 -4.49 -11.51
CA ARG A 26 10.96 -4.47 -10.05
C ARG A 26 11.20 -3.08 -9.47
N GLN A 27 12.29 -2.42 -9.85
CA GLN A 27 12.57 -1.04 -9.44
C GLN A 27 11.45 -0.09 -9.86
N ILE A 28 11.01 -0.17 -11.11
CA ILE A 28 9.94 0.67 -11.64
C ILE A 28 8.61 0.41 -10.93
N MET A 29 8.27 -0.85 -10.65
CA MET A 29 7.05 -1.21 -9.90
C MET A 29 7.08 -0.62 -8.50
N PHE A 30 8.20 -0.74 -7.78
CA PHE A 30 8.36 -0.15 -6.45
C PHE A 30 8.22 1.39 -6.48
N GLU A 31 8.98 2.05 -7.36
CA GLU A 31 8.96 3.50 -7.48
C GLU A 31 7.60 4.05 -7.93
N CYS A 32 6.89 3.33 -8.80
CA CYS A 32 5.55 3.70 -9.24
C CYS A 32 4.55 3.57 -8.09
N GLY A 33 4.61 2.47 -7.32
CA GLY A 33 3.78 2.26 -6.13
C GLY A 33 3.98 3.36 -5.07
N ASP A 34 5.23 3.73 -4.81
CA ASP A 34 5.57 4.82 -3.88
C ASP A 34 5.08 6.19 -4.39
N ALA A 35 5.33 6.52 -5.66
CA ALA A 35 4.86 7.76 -6.26
C ALA A 35 3.32 7.88 -6.28
N LEU A 36 2.62 6.77 -6.52
CA LEU A 36 1.16 6.68 -6.43
C LEU A 36 0.66 6.88 -5.00
N THR A 37 1.36 6.31 -4.01
CA THR A 37 1.06 6.48 -2.59
C THR A 37 1.21 7.94 -2.17
N ALA A 38 2.30 8.60 -2.54
CA ALA A 38 2.50 10.02 -2.31
C ALA A 38 1.41 10.88 -2.99
N LEU A 39 1.03 10.53 -4.23
CA LEU A 39 -0.04 11.23 -4.95
C LEU A 39 -1.40 11.04 -4.27
N ARG A 40 -1.69 9.84 -3.73
CA ARG A 40 -2.90 9.56 -2.95
C ARG A 40 -2.96 10.41 -1.70
N ASP A 41 -1.88 10.48 -0.93
CA ASP A 41 -1.83 11.27 0.31
C ASP A 41 -2.02 12.78 0.04
N LEU A 42 -1.44 13.31 -1.04
CA LEU A 42 -1.69 14.68 -1.47
C LEU A 42 -3.17 14.92 -1.84
N ASN A 43 -3.84 13.95 -2.47
CA ASN A 43 -5.26 14.07 -2.82
C ASN A 43 -6.17 13.92 -1.59
N GLU A 44 -5.77 13.14 -0.59
CA GLU A 44 -6.47 13.05 0.69
C GLU A 44 -6.36 14.36 1.48
N MET A 45 -5.17 14.97 1.54
CA MET A 45 -5.00 16.28 2.19
C MET A 45 -5.91 17.34 1.55
N LYS A 46 -6.03 17.32 0.20
CA LYS A 46 -6.97 18.19 -0.51
C LYS A 46 -8.43 17.91 -0.13
N LEU A 47 -8.82 16.64 -0.04
CA LEU A 47 -10.17 16.25 0.40
C LEU A 47 -10.47 16.74 1.82
N LYS A 48 -9.54 16.55 2.76
CA LYS A 48 -9.67 17.01 4.16
C LYS A 48 -9.81 18.52 4.24
N ASN A 49 -8.96 19.26 3.51
CA ASN A 49 -9.02 20.73 3.47
C ASN A 49 -10.32 21.24 2.84
N PHE A 50 -10.81 20.58 1.79
CA PHE A 50 -12.09 20.92 1.17
C PHE A 50 -13.26 20.65 2.14
N SER A 51 -13.28 19.48 2.76
CA SER A 51 -14.29 19.12 3.77
C SER A 51 -14.30 20.10 4.95
N ALA A 52 -13.14 20.55 5.42
CA ALA A 52 -13.05 21.52 6.53
C ALA A 52 -13.60 22.91 6.15
N LYS A 53 -13.42 23.33 4.89
CA LYS A 53 -13.97 24.60 4.38
C LYS A 53 -15.48 24.55 4.16
N HIS A 54 -16.03 23.35 3.92
CA HIS A 54 -17.44 23.11 3.63
C HIS A 54 -18.08 22.27 4.75
N SER A 55 -18.10 22.79 5.99
CA SER A 55 -18.66 22.07 7.15
C SER A 55 -20.17 21.80 7.04
N LYS A 56 -20.89 22.62 6.26
CA LYS A 56 -22.26 22.37 5.79
C LYS A 56 -22.26 22.38 4.26
N PRO A 57 -21.94 21.25 3.62
CA PRO A 57 -21.83 21.20 2.17
C PRO A 57 -23.21 21.29 1.53
N ASP A 58 -23.32 22.09 0.47
CA ASP A 58 -24.46 22.01 -0.43
C ASP A 58 -24.35 20.77 -1.34
N SER A 59 -25.34 20.56 -2.20
CA SER A 59 -25.36 19.40 -3.11
C SER A 59 -24.14 19.38 -4.05
N SER A 60 -23.68 20.55 -4.49
CA SER A 60 -22.50 20.70 -5.36
C SER A 60 -21.21 20.32 -4.64
N ALA A 61 -20.99 20.82 -3.44
CA ALA A 61 -19.82 20.50 -2.61
C ALA A 61 -19.79 19.02 -2.24
N THR A 62 -20.94 18.42 -1.95
CA THR A 62 -21.05 16.99 -1.66
C THR A 62 -20.62 16.13 -2.85
N ALA A 63 -21.05 16.47 -4.06
CA ALA A 63 -20.68 15.76 -5.29
C ALA A 63 -19.16 15.85 -5.56
N GLU A 64 -18.55 17.01 -5.37
CA GLU A 64 -17.10 17.18 -5.55
C GLU A 64 -16.28 16.42 -4.48
N MET A 65 -16.77 16.38 -3.23
CA MET A 65 -16.17 15.56 -2.18
C MET A 65 -16.18 14.07 -2.53
N GLU A 66 -17.32 13.56 -3.01
CA GLU A 66 -17.44 12.16 -3.42
C GLU A 66 -16.50 11.84 -4.60
N ARG A 67 -16.43 12.72 -5.60
CA ARG A 67 -15.52 12.59 -6.74
C ARG A 67 -14.06 12.55 -6.28
N GLN A 68 -13.67 13.42 -5.36
CA GLN A 68 -12.33 13.46 -4.82
C GLN A 68 -12.03 12.22 -3.96
N ALA A 69 -12.98 11.72 -3.18
CA ALA A 69 -12.87 10.46 -2.43
C ALA A 69 -12.67 9.24 -3.36
N LYS A 70 -13.45 9.15 -4.46
CA LYS A 70 -13.27 8.13 -5.50
C LYS A 70 -11.86 8.17 -6.08
N LYS A 71 -11.34 9.36 -6.36
CA LYS A 71 -9.98 9.56 -6.87
C LYS A 71 -8.90 9.10 -5.88
N VAL A 72 -9.06 9.41 -4.59
CA VAL A 72 -8.16 8.95 -3.51
C VAL A 72 -8.11 7.41 -3.48
N ASN A 73 -9.27 6.75 -3.50
CA ASN A 73 -9.33 5.29 -3.51
C ASN A 73 -8.77 4.69 -4.81
N ALA A 74 -9.02 5.31 -5.98
CA ALA A 74 -8.48 4.84 -7.25
C ALA A 74 -6.94 4.87 -7.26
N LEU A 75 -6.33 5.92 -6.71
CA LEU A 75 -4.87 6.00 -6.57
C LEU A 75 -4.34 4.93 -5.60
N ALA A 76 -5.01 4.70 -4.47
CA ALA A 76 -4.64 3.64 -3.53
C ALA A 76 -4.66 2.25 -4.18
N ARG A 77 -5.73 1.94 -4.94
CA ARG A 77 -5.86 0.66 -5.65
C ARG A 77 -4.78 0.48 -6.72
N ARG A 78 -4.41 1.54 -7.44
CA ARG A 78 -3.30 1.49 -8.40
C ARG A 78 -1.97 1.22 -7.71
N ALA A 79 -1.70 1.87 -6.57
CA ALA A 79 -0.49 1.64 -5.79
C ALA A 79 -0.42 0.19 -5.29
N LEU A 80 -1.52 -0.33 -4.72
CA LEU A 80 -1.65 -1.72 -4.29
C LEU A 80 -1.34 -2.68 -5.45
N GLY A 81 -1.88 -2.45 -6.64
CA GLY A 81 -1.58 -3.27 -7.81
C GLY A 81 -0.11 -3.25 -8.24
N MET A 82 0.61 -2.14 -8.03
CA MET A 82 2.05 -2.09 -8.31
C MET A 82 2.86 -2.90 -7.29
N PHE A 83 2.53 -2.79 -6.00
CA PHE A 83 3.16 -3.59 -4.96
C PHE A 83 2.85 -5.08 -5.10
N GLU A 84 1.61 -5.45 -5.43
CA GLU A 84 1.23 -6.84 -5.69
C GLU A 84 2.02 -7.44 -6.86
N ARG A 85 2.16 -6.69 -7.97
CA ARG A 85 2.98 -7.12 -9.12
C ARG A 85 4.46 -7.25 -8.75
N LEU A 86 4.98 -6.35 -7.94
CA LEU A 86 6.35 -6.42 -7.43
C LEU A 86 6.55 -7.69 -6.60
N LEU A 87 5.72 -7.91 -5.59
CA LEU A 87 5.81 -9.09 -4.70
C LEU A 87 5.65 -10.38 -5.49
N SER A 88 4.69 -10.42 -6.42
CA SER A 88 4.47 -11.58 -7.30
C SER A 88 5.67 -11.87 -8.20
N SER A 89 6.48 -10.87 -8.52
CA SER A 89 7.67 -11.05 -9.36
C SER A 89 8.81 -11.80 -8.67
N PHE A 90 8.76 -11.96 -7.34
CA PHE A 90 9.73 -12.73 -6.57
C PHE A 90 9.30 -14.18 -6.35
N LYS A 91 8.04 -14.51 -6.64
CA LYS A 91 7.52 -15.85 -6.43
C LYS A 91 8.28 -16.87 -7.27
N THR A 92 8.50 -18.03 -6.68
CA THR A 92 9.16 -19.16 -7.33
C THR A 92 8.33 -19.64 -8.53
N PRO A 93 8.95 -19.97 -9.68
CA PRO A 93 8.21 -20.45 -10.85
C PRO A 93 7.47 -21.77 -10.61
N VAL A 94 7.99 -22.61 -9.70
CA VAL A 94 7.53 -24.00 -9.50
C VAL A 94 6.22 -24.05 -8.71
N ASP A 95 6.15 -23.35 -7.59
CA ASP A 95 5.06 -23.44 -6.61
C ASP A 95 4.36 -22.10 -6.34
N GLN A 96 4.80 -21.01 -7.00
CA GLN A 96 4.21 -19.68 -6.86
C GLN A 96 4.19 -19.18 -5.40
N THR A 97 5.15 -19.65 -4.60
CA THR A 97 5.33 -19.27 -3.20
C THR A 97 6.37 -18.16 -3.09
N GLU A 98 6.34 -17.44 -1.98
CA GLU A 98 7.40 -16.49 -1.66
C GLU A 98 8.70 -17.23 -1.35
N PRO A 99 9.86 -16.67 -1.74
CA PRO A 99 11.14 -17.26 -1.39
C PRO A 99 11.34 -17.27 0.13
N GLU A 100 12.15 -18.22 0.60
CA GLU A 100 12.49 -18.30 2.02
C GLU A 100 13.29 -17.08 2.48
N PHE A 101 14.18 -16.58 1.62
CA PHE A 101 14.98 -15.38 1.85
C PHE A 101 14.99 -14.49 0.62
N TYR A 102 14.98 -13.19 0.85
CA TYR A 102 15.16 -12.16 -0.16
C TYR A 102 16.61 -11.68 -0.11
N GLU A 103 17.19 -11.40 -1.27
CA GLU A 103 18.51 -10.77 -1.35
C GLU A 103 18.50 -9.40 -0.67
N GLU A 104 19.63 -8.99 -0.10
CA GLU A 104 19.74 -7.74 0.69
C GLU A 104 19.24 -6.51 -0.07
N GLU A 105 19.58 -6.43 -1.36
CA GLU A 105 19.18 -5.33 -2.25
C GLU A 105 17.66 -5.21 -2.42
N TRP A 106 16.92 -6.31 -2.26
CA TRP A 106 15.46 -6.35 -2.43
C TRP A 106 14.70 -6.36 -1.11
N LEU A 107 15.34 -6.75 0.00
CA LEU A 107 14.69 -6.88 1.30
C LEU A 107 13.93 -5.61 1.69
N TYR A 108 14.56 -4.44 1.54
CA TYR A 108 13.89 -3.16 1.82
C TYR A 108 12.64 -2.96 0.95
N SER A 109 12.75 -3.18 -0.36
CA SER A 109 11.65 -2.97 -1.30
C SER A 109 10.47 -3.91 -1.03
N VAL A 110 10.76 -5.15 -0.64
CA VAL A 110 9.74 -6.15 -0.28
C VAL A 110 9.05 -5.78 1.04
N LEU A 111 9.81 -5.48 2.09
CA LEU A 111 9.25 -5.05 3.38
C LEU A 111 8.39 -3.79 3.21
N MET A 112 8.87 -2.81 2.44
CA MET A 112 8.14 -1.57 2.20
C MET A 112 6.91 -1.77 1.32
N ALA A 113 6.94 -2.69 0.37
CA ALA A 113 5.76 -3.04 -0.43
C ALA A 113 4.63 -3.59 0.46
N HIS A 114 4.91 -4.55 1.35
CA HIS A 114 3.91 -5.03 2.32
C HIS A 114 3.47 -3.92 3.27
N PHE A 115 4.40 -3.16 3.83
CA PHE A 115 4.09 -2.07 4.78
C PHE A 115 3.23 -0.97 4.14
N HIS A 116 3.55 -0.54 2.92
CA HIS A 116 2.75 0.43 2.18
C HIS A 116 1.39 -0.13 1.79
N SER A 117 1.31 -1.40 1.36
CA SER A 117 0.04 -2.08 1.12
C SER A 117 -0.85 -2.08 2.37
N ALA A 118 -0.29 -2.42 3.54
CA ALA A 118 -0.99 -2.38 4.82
C ALA A 118 -1.54 -0.98 5.15
N ARG A 119 -0.72 0.05 4.98
CA ARG A 119 -1.13 1.46 5.20
C ARG A 119 -2.20 1.91 4.22
N LEU A 120 -2.11 1.52 2.95
CA LEU A 120 -3.11 1.86 1.93
C LEU A 120 -4.45 1.21 2.24
N GLN A 121 -4.47 -0.09 2.56
CA GLN A 121 -5.67 -0.82 2.97
C GLN A 121 -6.30 -0.17 4.21
N SER A 122 -5.50 0.17 5.22
CA SER A 122 -5.95 0.87 6.43
C SER A 122 -6.53 2.27 6.17
N LYS A 123 -6.22 2.89 5.03
CA LYS A 123 -6.66 4.24 4.66
C LYS A 123 -7.72 4.27 3.54
N LEU A 124 -8.19 3.12 3.06
CA LEU A 124 -9.26 3.08 2.07
C LEU A 124 -10.54 3.66 2.66
N LEU A 125 -11.18 4.55 1.89
CA LEU A 125 -12.47 5.11 2.24
C LEU A 125 -13.55 4.08 1.91
N THR A 126 -14.24 3.58 2.93
CA THR A 126 -15.25 2.53 2.81
C THR A 126 -16.64 3.06 3.16
N GLY A 127 -17.69 2.54 2.51
CA GLY A 127 -19.06 3.03 2.72
C GLY A 127 -19.80 2.39 3.90
N ASN A 128 -19.29 1.30 4.47
CA ASN A 128 -19.90 0.60 5.60
C ASN A 128 -18.84 -0.07 6.49
N VAL A 129 -19.25 -0.45 7.70
CA VAL A 129 -18.40 -1.05 8.73
C VAL A 129 -17.85 -2.41 8.29
N ALA A 130 -18.67 -3.25 7.63
CA ALA A 130 -18.21 -4.56 7.13
C ALA A 130 -17.02 -4.42 6.14
N SER A 131 -17.11 -3.49 5.19
CA SER A 131 -16.02 -3.19 4.24
C SER A 131 -14.80 -2.60 4.96
N ARG A 132 -15.04 -1.80 6.00
CA ARG A 132 -13.95 -1.24 6.83
C ARG A 132 -13.21 -2.33 7.57
N ALA A 133 -13.92 -3.24 8.23
CA ALA A 133 -13.34 -4.38 8.92
C ALA A 133 -12.57 -5.29 7.96
N HIS A 134 -13.10 -5.52 6.75
CA HIS A 134 -12.42 -6.31 5.73
C HIS A 134 -11.08 -5.68 5.31
N THR A 135 -11.06 -4.38 4.99
CA THR A 135 -9.81 -3.71 4.60
C THR A 135 -8.79 -3.66 5.74
N LEU A 136 -9.24 -3.55 7.00
CA LEU A 136 -8.34 -3.63 8.16
C LEU A 136 -7.77 -5.05 8.39
N ASN A 137 -8.53 -6.10 8.09
CA ASN A 137 -8.00 -7.47 8.10
C ASN A 137 -6.91 -7.65 7.04
N LEU A 138 -7.13 -7.17 5.81
CA LEU A 138 -6.10 -7.20 4.77
C LEU A 138 -4.85 -6.44 5.21
N ALA A 139 -5.01 -5.28 5.84
CA ALA A 139 -3.88 -4.53 6.38
C ALA A 139 -3.12 -5.29 7.48
N LEU A 140 -3.84 -5.99 8.36
CA LEU A 140 -3.24 -6.78 9.43
C LEU A 140 -2.41 -7.94 8.86
N ASP A 141 -2.90 -8.61 7.83
CA ASP A 141 -2.17 -9.70 7.18
C ASP A 141 -0.89 -9.20 6.50
N GLU A 142 -0.94 -8.04 5.86
CA GLU A 142 0.24 -7.38 5.28
C GLU A 142 1.27 -6.97 6.36
N TYR A 143 0.85 -6.40 7.49
CA TYR A 143 1.77 -6.10 8.59
C TYR A 143 2.41 -7.37 9.18
N ARG A 144 1.66 -8.48 9.26
CA ARG A 144 2.22 -9.78 9.67
C ARG A 144 3.29 -10.27 8.70
N GLN A 145 3.11 -10.08 7.40
CA GLN A 145 4.15 -10.41 6.41
C GLN A 145 5.42 -9.58 6.61
N VAL A 146 5.29 -8.27 6.87
CA VAL A 146 6.46 -7.41 7.19
C VAL A 146 7.25 -8.00 8.35
N VAL A 147 6.59 -8.33 9.46
CA VAL A 147 7.26 -8.85 10.66
C VAL A 147 7.85 -10.24 10.40
N ALA A 148 7.10 -11.15 9.77
CA ALA A 148 7.56 -12.50 9.48
C ALA A 148 8.78 -12.53 8.53
N ILE A 149 8.83 -11.66 7.52
CA ILE A 149 9.99 -11.51 6.65
C ILE A 149 11.15 -10.89 7.44
N ALA A 150 10.90 -9.82 8.18
CA ALA A 150 11.94 -9.11 8.92
C ALA A 150 12.61 -9.99 9.99
N ASP A 151 11.84 -10.75 10.77
CA ASP A 151 12.38 -11.61 11.84
C ASP A 151 13.26 -12.73 11.27
N ARG A 152 12.89 -13.30 10.12
CA ARG A 152 13.72 -14.29 9.40
C ARG A 152 15.07 -13.71 8.97
N HIS A 153 15.09 -12.47 8.48
CA HIS A 153 16.33 -11.82 8.01
C HIS A 153 17.16 -11.23 9.14
N ALA A 154 16.54 -10.80 10.25
CA ALA A 154 17.25 -10.37 11.45
C ALA A 154 18.14 -11.48 12.03
N ALA A 155 17.69 -12.74 11.96
CA ALA A 155 18.47 -13.91 12.36
C ALA A 155 19.79 -14.04 11.57
N LEU A 156 19.88 -13.43 10.38
CA LEU A 156 21.07 -13.38 9.53
C LEU A 156 21.85 -12.06 9.67
N SER A 157 21.56 -11.25 10.70
CA SER A 157 22.19 -9.94 10.97
C SER A 157 21.93 -8.84 9.95
N TYR A 158 20.84 -8.92 9.18
CA TYR A 158 20.44 -7.88 8.23
C TYR A 158 19.94 -6.63 8.96
N LYS A 159 20.26 -5.45 8.42
CA LYS A 159 19.71 -4.19 8.92
C LYS A 159 18.26 -4.04 8.49
N LEU A 160 17.36 -3.90 9.46
CA LEU A 160 15.94 -3.72 9.23
C LEU A 160 15.53 -2.24 9.18
N PRO A 161 14.52 -1.88 8.38
CA PRO A 161 13.95 -0.54 8.38
C PRO A 161 13.08 -0.30 9.64
N PRO A 162 13.01 0.94 10.15
CA PRO A 162 12.25 1.27 11.37
C PRO A 162 10.74 1.00 11.24
N GLU A 163 10.22 0.95 10.02
CA GLU A 163 8.84 0.58 9.73
C GLU A 163 8.46 -0.83 10.22
N VAL A 164 9.44 -1.72 10.45
CA VAL A 164 9.19 -3.04 11.04
C VAL A 164 8.64 -2.90 12.46
N ASP A 165 9.18 -1.99 13.27
CA ASP A 165 8.70 -1.76 14.64
C ASP A 165 7.28 -1.19 14.63
N ILE A 166 6.99 -0.29 13.69
CA ILE A 166 5.63 0.21 13.46
C ILE A 166 4.69 -0.94 13.07
N ALA A 167 5.13 -1.86 12.20
CA ALA A 167 4.33 -3.02 11.82
C ALA A 167 4.02 -3.91 13.03
N ARG A 168 5.00 -4.16 13.91
CA ARG A 168 4.81 -4.92 15.16
C ARG A 168 3.74 -4.27 16.05
N GLU A 169 3.81 -2.96 16.25
CA GLU A 169 2.78 -2.23 17.00
C GLU A 169 1.39 -2.35 16.35
N MET A 170 1.31 -2.18 15.03
CA MET A 170 0.05 -2.23 14.29
C MET A 170 -0.64 -3.60 14.33
N ILE A 171 0.11 -4.69 14.43
CA ILE A 171 -0.45 -6.05 14.63
C ILE A 171 -1.27 -6.14 15.92
N HIS A 172 -0.88 -5.40 16.96
CA HIS A 172 -1.60 -5.37 18.23
C HIS A 172 -2.75 -4.34 18.22
N LEU A 173 -2.58 -3.22 17.53
CA LEU A 173 -3.57 -2.13 17.52
C LEU A 173 -4.78 -2.40 16.61
N LEU A 174 -4.57 -2.96 15.41
CA LEU A 174 -5.64 -3.17 14.43
C LEU A 174 -6.76 -4.10 14.92
N PRO A 175 -6.49 -5.24 15.57
CA PRO A 175 -7.54 -6.09 16.13
C PRO A 175 -8.45 -5.33 17.11
N ALA A 176 -7.86 -4.54 18.02
CA ALA A 176 -8.62 -3.74 18.97
C ALA A 176 -9.45 -2.64 18.29
N GLN A 177 -8.96 -2.06 17.19
CA GLN A 177 -9.74 -1.14 16.37
C GLN A 177 -10.93 -1.83 15.69
N MET A 178 -10.73 -3.03 15.14
CA MET A 178 -11.79 -3.80 14.48
C MET A 178 -12.88 -4.26 15.46
N SER A 179 -12.51 -4.70 16.67
CA SER A 179 -13.48 -5.08 17.69
C SER A 179 -14.37 -3.90 18.10
N ARG A 180 -13.79 -2.70 18.24
CA ARG A 180 -14.56 -1.46 18.52
C ARG A 180 -15.51 -1.11 17.38
N LEU A 181 -15.01 -1.12 16.14
CA LEU A 181 -15.83 -0.85 14.95
C LEU A 181 -17.07 -1.75 14.84
N ARG A 182 -16.98 -3.02 15.27
CA ARG A 182 -18.10 -3.96 15.25
C ARG A 182 -19.04 -3.85 16.44
N ALA A 183 -18.62 -3.22 17.53
CA ALA A 183 -19.43 -3.02 18.72
C ALA A 183 -20.28 -1.75 18.62
N ASP A 184 -19.86 -0.79 17.80
CA ASP A 184 -20.54 0.49 17.56
C ASP A 184 -21.56 0.42 16.40
N ASP A 185 -21.76 -0.76 15.79
CA ASP A 185 -22.62 -1.05 14.63
C ASP A 185 -23.93 -1.74 15.10
#